data_AF-A0A365P666-F1
#
_entry.id   AF-A0A365P666-F1
#
_cell.length_a   1.000
_cell.length_b   1.000
_cell.length_c   1.000
_cell.angle_alpha   90.00
_cell.angle_beta   90.00
_cell.angle_gamma   90.00
#
_symmetry.space_group_name_H-M   'P 1'
#
loop_
_entity.id
_entity.type
_entity.pdbx_description
1 polymer ?
#
loop_
_entity_poly.entity_id
_entity_poly.type
_entity_poly.pdbx_seq_one_letter_code
_entity_poly.pdbx_strand_id
1 'polypeptide(L)'
;MGSSAHFFIPISRTLNVPDGYSKTKKPTGVMENEDGSPTPTTDAAHFVFHQVEVEGSPLINLDASFQRASERAGNETRRGGASGTMGPTQLTVAEAMVEMDFAPSISAESATDSETDKLTAAFDYALSELNVLLRAFAMASNEPIKLVSREALPPMIPLATSDTKPWEMLSKPDLPFLQGLSIFNLNMNIPFVAKVPQSFAEVDASLDAALVNLSNDGPFTAYRDFRREADLNYFEEGNYRIAVILYASSCEALLDELLQHNLWEDKVRPEHAAKRFLNRRGRARGIVDLVKNELQNFYQSKGWPQDSPDIIGEWIDNVTSLRNKAIHYGYTPDQKEMRACVDTVNGLVEFIADRVFEARPERPITALALLGKGGLESREGWDESFRNYENSLSDLNVRLRVFQRWRSALSYFRDGNRETVPLDTVGSSCFLVFYPQGITKCFLVHKSMVLAHEIREDEVLFSPETQSSIDCYRNLGFPQPVVVNPEYDALSLGEEPTWGRYVYDIIPGFEVCISTLVVRF
;
A
#
# COMPACT_ATOMS: atom_id res chain seq x y z
N MET A 1 -39.45 -15.42 14.95
CA MET A 1 -38.49 -14.32 14.69
C MET A 1 -38.88 -13.69 13.37
N GLY A 2 -38.56 -12.41 13.16
CA GLY A 2 -38.89 -11.71 11.92
C GLY A 2 -38.38 -12.45 10.68
N SER A 3 -38.97 -12.21 9.52
CA SER A 3 -38.47 -12.73 8.24
C SER A 3 -37.31 -11.90 7.69
N SER A 4 -37.20 -10.63 8.11
CA SER A 4 -36.27 -9.66 7.56
C SER A 4 -35.54 -8.86 8.64
N ALA A 5 -34.29 -8.52 8.36
CA ALA A 5 -33.47 -7.59 9.13
C ALA A 5 -33.48 -6.20 8.48
N HIS A 6 -33.53 -5.17 9.34
CA HIS A 6 -33.49 -3.75 8.96
C HIS A 6 -32.24 -3.11 9.60
N PHE A 7 -31.28 -2.72 8.76
CA PHE A 7 -30.05 -2.06 9.20
C PHE A 7 -30.14 -0.55 8.95
N PHE A 8 -29.83 0.25 9.96
CA PHE A 8 -29.81 1.71 9.86
C PHE A 8 -28.39 2.20 9.63
N ILE A 9 -28.05 2.41 8.37
CA ILE A 9 -26.67 2.64 7.90
C ILE A 9 -26.47 4.13 7.61
N PRO A 10 -25.63 4.85 8.37
CA PRO A 10 -25.32 6.24 8.07
C PRO A 10 -24.49 6.37 6.79
N ILE A 11 -24.82 7.37 5.98
CA ILE A 11 -24.04 7.76 4.80
C ILE A 11 -23.25 9.00 5.16
N SER A 12 -21.96 9.03 4.80
CA SER A 12 -21.01 10.09 5.19
C SER A 12 -21.34 11.49 4.67
N ARG A 13 -22.39 11.64 3.85
CA ARG A 13 -22.88 12.92 3.31
C ARG A 13 -24.37 12.84 3.02
N THR A 14 -25.02 13.99 2.96
CA THR A 14 -26.41 14.12 2.48
C THR A 14 -26.50 13.75 1.01
N LEU A 15 -27.38 12.81 0.66
CA LEU A 15 -27.75 12.53 -0.72
C LEU A 15 -28.84 13.49 -1.16
N ASN A 16 -28.79 13.95 -2.40
CA ASN A 16 -29.83 14.80 -3.00
C ASN A 16 -31.06 13.98 -3.43
N VAL A 17 -31.70 13.34 -2.45
CA VAL A 17 -32.94 12.59 -2.60
C VAL A 17 -33.95 13.07 -1.53
N PRO A 18 -35.26 13.09 -1.83
CA PRO A 18 -36.28 13.41 -0.83
C PRO A 18 -36.22 12.45 0.36
N ASP A 19 -36.62 12.94 1.55
CA ASP A 19 -36.83 12.07 2.71
C ASP A 19 -37.86 10.99 2.40
N GLY A 20 -37.56 9.75 2.77
CA GLY A 20 -38.39 8.58 2.48
C GLY A 20 -38.28 8.05 1.04
N TYR A 21 -37.37 8.56 0.21
CA TYR A 21 -37.09 7.97 -1.10
C TYR A 21 -36.72 6.49 -0.92
N SER A 22 -37.36 5.60 -1.68
CA SER A 22 -37.13 4.16 -1.55
C SER A 22 -36.90 3.46 -2.88
N LYS A 23 -36.18 2.34 -2.82
CA LYS A 23 -35.90 1.49 -3.98
C LYS A 23 -35.82 0.03 -3.59
N THR A 24 -36.49 -0.83 -4.36
CA THR A 24 -36.46 -2.29 -4.18
C THR A 24 -35.70 -2.94 -5.32
N LYS A 25 -34.71 -3.77 -5.00
CA LYS A 25 -34.16 -4.77 -5.92
C LYS A 25 -35.13 -5.94 -6.00
N LYS A 26 -35.51 -6.31 -7.23
CA LYS A 26 -36.36 -7.48 -7.46
C LYS A 26 -35.58 -8.77 -7.19
N PRO A 27 -36.22 -9.82 -6.63
CA PRO A 27 -35.65 -11.15 -6.57
C PRO A 27 -35.18 -11.61 -7.96
N THR A 28 -34.07 -12.35 -8.03
CA THR A 28 -33.55 -12.86 -9.31
C THR A 28 -34.27 -14.12 -9.80
N GLY A 29 -34.96 -14.85 -8.93
CA GLY A 29 -35.64 -16.09 -9.28
C GLY A 29 -36.72 -16.54 -8.30
N VAL A 30 -37.02 -17.83 -8.36
CA VAL A 30 -38.01 -18.53 -7.55
C VAL A 30 -37.36 -19.79 -6.98
N MET A 31 -37.61 -20.09 -5.71
CA MET A 31 -37.22 -21.30 -4.99
C MET A 31 -38.47 -22.14 -4.69
N GLU A 32 -38.31 -23.44 -4.50
CA GLU A 32 -39.40 -24.31 -4.02
C GLU A 32 -39.30 -24.46 -2.50
N ASN A 33 -40.40 -24.19 -1.81
CA ASN A 33 -40.54 -24.45 -0.38
C ASN A 33 -40.63 -25.96 -0.09
N GLU A 34 -40.51 -26.36 1.18
CA GLU A 34 -40.70 -27.75 1.63
C GLU A 34 -42.07 -28.35 1.26
N ASP A 35 -43.09 -27.51 1.05
CA ASP A 35 -44.43 -27.89 0.62
C ASP A 35 -44.60 -27.92 -0.91
N GLY A 36 -43.53 -27.67 -1.67
CA GLY A 36 -43.52 -27.61 -3.13
C GLY A 36 -44.11 -26.33 -3.72
N SER A 37 -44.43 -25.33 -2.89
CA SER A 37 -44.92 -24.04 -3.39
C SER A 37 -43.77 -23.15 -3.89
N PRO A 38 -43.92 -22.48 -5.04
CA PRO A 38 -42.91 -21.55 -5.54
C PRO A 38 -42.90 -20.25 -4.72
N THR A 39 -41.74 -19.87 -4.19
CA THR A 39 -41.51 -18.59 -3.49
C THR A 39 -40.35 -17.81 -4.12
N PRO A 40 -40.32 -16.47 -4.05
CA PRO A 40 -39.18 -15.71 -4.57
C PRO A 40 -37.86 -16.05 -3.88
N THR A 41 -36.73 -15.89 -4.59
CA THR A 41 -35.38 -16.01 -4.01
C THR A 41 -35.13 -14.97 -2.92
N THR A 42 -34.31 -15.32 -1.92
CA THR A 42 -34.03 -14.48 -0.75
C THR A 42 -33.05 -13.32 -1.00
N ASP A 43 -32.69 -13.11 -2.26
CA ASP A 43 -31.77 -12.06 -2.71
C ASP A 43 -32.49 -10.73 -3.00
N ALA A 44 -33.70 -10.52 -2.51
CA ALA A 44 -34.33 -9.21 -2.58
C ALA A 44 -33.74 -8.27 -1.52
N ALA A 45 -33.63 -6.99 -1.86
CA ALA A 45 -33.24 -5.94 -0.92
C ALA A 45 -34.12 -4.70 -1.14
N HIS A 46 -34.55 -4.06 -0.06
CA HIS A 46 -35.31 -2.82 -0.10
C HIS A 46 -34.57 -1.74 0.70
N PHE A 47 -34.45 -0.55 0.13
CA PHE A 47 -33.74 0.57 0.73
C PHE A 47 -34.68 1.76 0.89
N VAL A 48 -34.64 2.40 2.05
CA VAL A 48 -35.32 3.68 2.31
C VAL A 48 -34.27 4.69 2.79
N PHE A 49 -34.22 5.86 2.17
CA PHE A 49 -33.26 6.91 2.49
C PHE A 49 -33.94 8.00 3.32
N HIS A 50 -33.44 8.19 4.53
CA HIS A 50 -33.98 9.15 5.49
C HIS A 50 -33.02 10.34 5.63
N GLN A 51 -33.56 11.56 5.63
CA GLN A 51 -32.80 12.79 5.84
C GLN A 51 -32.95 13.22 7.30
N VAL A 52 -31.87 13.17 8.07
CA VAL A 52 -31.87 13.38 9.52
C VAL A 52 -31.07 14.63 9.85
N GLU A 53 -31.65 15.52 10.66
CA GLU A 53 -30.97 16.69 11.20
C GLU A 53 -30.51 16.37 12.62
N VAL A 54 -29.21 16.49 12.87
CA VAL A 54 -28.59 16.18 14.17
C VAL A 54 -27.74 17.37 14.63
N GLU A 55 -27.75 17.63 15.94
CA GLU A 55 -26.86 18.62 16.55
C GLU A 55 -25.39 18.16 16.45
N GLY A 56 -24.46 19.11 16.33
CA GLY A 56 -23.05 18.80 16.11
C GLY A 56 -22.44 17.97 17.25
N SER A 57 -22.09 16.72 16.95
CA SER A 57 -21.53 15.73 17.86
C SER A 57 -20.32 15.04 17.22
N PRO A 58 -19.27 14.66 17.98
CA PRO A 58 -18.19 13.83 17.45
C PRO A 58 -18.68 12.44 17.02
N LEU A 59 -19.88 12.02 17.44
CA LEU A 59 -20.52 10.75 17.10
C LEU A 59 -21.73 10.93 16.16
N ILE A 60 -21.74 12.01 15.36
CA ILE A 60 -22.92 12.43 14.59
C ILE A 60 -23.55 11.34 13.71
N ASN A 61 -22.74 10.46 13.10
CA ASN A 61 -23.23 9.33 12.30
C ASN A 61 -23.98 8.28 13.14
N LEU A 62 -23.49 8.04 14.36
CA LEU A 62 -24.12 7.12 15.31
C LEU A 62 -25.44 7.73 15.79
N ASP A 63 -25.40 8.99 16.22
CA ASP A 63 -26.55 9.73 16.74
C ASP A 63 -27.69 9.79 15.70
N ALA A 64 -27.37 10.11 14.44
CA ALA A 64 -28.33 10.13 13.33
C ALA A 64 -29.02 8.77 13.13
N SER A 65 -28.24 7.69 13.17
CA SER A 65 -28.74 6.34 12.93
C SER A 65 -29.68 5.89 14.05
N PHE A 66 -29.28 6.09 15.31
CA PHE A 66 -30.08 5.75 16.49
C PHE A 66 -31.34 6.61 16.61
N GLN A 67 -31.23 7.91 16.35
CA GLN A 67 -32.38 8.81 16.28
C GLN A 67 -33.40 8.27 15.28
N ARG A 68 -32.95 7.95 14.06
CA ARG A 68 -33.87 7.51 13.01
C ARG A 68 -34.50 6.17 13.31
N ALA A 69 -33.73 5.22 13.81
CA ALA A 69 -34.25 3.91 14.18
C ALA A 69 -35.30 4.00 15.30
N SER A 70 -35.07 4.88 16.29
CA SER A 70 -36.01 5.15 17.38
C SER A 70 -37.33 5.75 16.88
N GLU A 71 -37.26 6.78 16.02
CA GLU A 71 -38.44 7.38 15.39
C GLU A 71 -39.23 6.34 14.59
N ARG A 72 -38.53 5.49 13.83
CA ARG A 72 -39.15 4.46 12.99
C ARG A 72 -39.84 3.36 13.80
N ALA A 73 -39.36 3.09 15.01
CA ALA A 73 -39.96 2.18 15.98
C ALA A 73 -41.12 2.82 16.79
N GLY A 74 -41.43 4.10 16.58
CA GLY A 74 -42.49 4.81 17.28
C GLY A 74 -42.15 5.25 18.70
N ASN A 75 -40.86 5.28 19.06
CA ASN A 75 -40.40 5.77 20.36
C ASN A 75 -40.23 7.30 20.32
N GLU A 76 -40.70 8.00 21.36
CA GLU A 76 -40.43 9.43 21.52
C GLU A 76 -38.94 9.68 21.73
N THR A 77 -38.30 10.37 20.80
CA THR A 77 -36.89 10.76 20.91
C THR A 77 -36.75 11.86 21.96
N ARG A 78 -36.14 11.55 23.11
CA ARG A 78 -35.65 12.58 24.03
C ARG A 78 -34.54 13.35 23.30
N ARG A 79 -34.79 14.61 22.91
CA ARG A 79 -33.72 15.56 22.56
C ARG A 79 -32.83 15.75 23.78
N GLY A 80 -31.79 14.91 23.89
CA GLY A 80 -30.75 15.05 24.90
C GLY A 80 -29.90 16.25 24.53
N GLY A 81 -30.04 17.35 25.29
CA GLY A 81 -29.22 18.54 25.12
C GLY A 81 -27.76 18.23 25.45
N ALA A 82 -26.99 17.88 24.44
CA ALA A 82 -25.54 17.99 24.49
C ALA A 82 -25.17 19.34 23.89
N SER A 83 -24.67 20.25 24.72
CA SER A 83 -24.19 21.58 24.32
C SER A 83 -22.95 21.45 23.43
N GLY A 84 -23.15 21.12 22.15
CA GLY A 84 -22.13 21.17 21.10
C GLY A 84 -22.01 22.58 20.52
N THR A 85 -20.79 23.06 20.33
CA THR A 85 -20.46 24.37 19.72
C THR A 85 -20.63 24.41 18.19
N MET A 86 -21.15 23.35 17.57
CA MET A 86 -21.34 23.23 16.11
C MET A 86 -22.82 23.27 15.74
N GLY A 87 -23.14 23.97 14.64
CA GLY A 87 -24.50 24.09 14.13
C GLY A 87 -25.11 22.75 13.68
N PRO A 88 -26.44 22.69 13.49
CA PRO A 88 -27.12 21.48 13.04
C PRO A 88 -26.57 21.04 11.68
N THR A 89 -26.36 19.73 11.53
CA THR A 89 -25.88 19.12 10.28
C THR A 89 -26.92 18.12 9.79
N GLN A 90 -27.20 18.16 8.50
CA GLN A 90 -28.07 17.19 7.84
C GLN A 90 -27.25 15.99 7.36
N LEU A 91 -27.75 14.77 7.56
CA LEU A 91 -27.14 13.52 7.14
C LEU A 91 -28.19 12.60 6.51
N THR A 92 -27.75 11.68 5.65
CA THR A 92 -28.63 10.63 5.12
C THR A 92 -28.38 9.32 5.85
N VAL A 93 -29.44 8.65 6.31
CA VAL A 93 -29.42 7.29 6.87
C VAL A 93 -30.17 6.36 5.93
N ALA A 94 -29.51 5.33 5.42
CA ALA A 94 -30.14 4.27 4.64
C ALA A 94 -30.67 3.17 5.57
N GLU A 95 -31.98 2.97 5.57
CA GLU A 95 -32.61 1.77 6.12
C GLU A 95 -32.55 0.67 5.05
N ALA A 96 -31.70 -0.33 5.28
CA ALA A 96 -31.54 -1.47 4.39
C ALA A 96 -32.29 -2.69 4.94
N MET A 97 -33.27 -3.17 4.18
CA MET A 97 -34.13 -4.29 4.51
C MET A 97 -33.77 -5.50 3.63
N VAL A 98 -33.39 -6.60 4.28
CA VAL A 98 -32.97 -7.87 3.64
C VAL A 98 -33.52 -9.05 4.43
N GLU A 99 -33.65 -10.22 3.80
CA GLU A 99 -34.04 -11.43 4.52
C GLU A 99 -32.88 -12.01 5.34
N MET A 100 -33.21 -12.57 6.52
CA MET A 100 -32.21 -13.18 7.40
C MET A 100 -31.73 -14.54 6.90
N ASP A 101 -32.56 -15.25 6.14
CA ASP A 101 -32.23 -16.57 5.58
C ASP A 101 -31.47 -16.47 4.23
N PHE A 102 -30.83 -15.32 3.97
CA PHE A 102 -29.99 -15.17 2.78
C PHE A 102 -28.77 -16.08 2.87
N ALA A 103 -28.69 -17.06 1.96
CA ALA A 103 -27.52 -17.91 1.78
C ALA A 103 -26.83 -17.53 0.46
N PRO A 104 -25.63 -16.95 0.47
CA PRO A 104 -24.90 -16.70 -0.77
C PRO A 104 -24.61 -18.04 -1.45
N SER A 105 -24.81 -18.09 -2.77
CA SER A 105 -24.61 -19.30 -3.59
C SER A 105 -23.15 -19.76 -3.75
N ILE A 106 -22.24 -19.29 -2.89
CA ILE A 106 -20.80 -19.56 -2.97
C ILE A 106 -20.31 -19.99 -1.58
N SER A 107 -19.75 -21.21 -1.52
CA SER A 107 -19.15 -21.91 -0.38
C SER A 107 -20.11 -22.61 0.60
N ALA A 108 -20.62 -23.77 0.17
CA ALA A 108 -21.32 -24.76 1.02
C ALA A 108 -20.37 -25.57 1.93
N GLU A 109 -19.16 -25.09 2.18
CA GLU A 109 -18.18 -25.78 3.02
C GLU A 109 -17.73 -24.83 4.13
N SER A 110 -18.19 -25.11 5.36
CA SER A 110 -17.77 -24.51 6.65
C SER A 110 -18.66 -23.49 7.37
N ALA A 111 -19.97 -23.41 7.13
CA ALA A 111 -20.84 -22.60 7.98
C ALA A 111 -21.33 -23.40 9.20
N THR A 112 -20.89 -23.00 10.40
CA THR A 112 -21.64 -23.26 11.63
C THR A 112 -23.00 -22.56 11.52
N ASP A 113 -24.09 -23.27 11.79
CA ASP A 113 -25.48 -22.78 11.62
C ASP A 113 -25.89 -21.82 12.75
N SER A 114 -25.02 -20.87 13.11
CA SER A 114 -25.30 -19.88 14.17
C SER A 114 -26.10 -18.71 13.61
N GLU A 115 -27.08 -18.21 14.37
CA GLU A 115 -27.88 -17.03 13.96
C GLU A 115 -27.02 -15.78 13.72
N THR A 116 -25.90 -15.66 14.44
CA THR A 116 -24.93 -14.56 14.27
C THR A 116 -24.30 -14.55 12.87
N ASP A 117 -24.03 -15.74 12.32
CA ASP A 117 -23.44 -15.88 10.98
C ASP A 117 -24.45 -15.49 9.90
N LYS A 118 -25.74 -15.84 10.08
CA LYS A 118 -26.84 -15.45 9.17
C LYS A 118 -27.07 -13.94 9.14
N LEU A 119 -27.14 -13.29 10.31
CA LEU A 119 -27.26 -11.83 10.41
C LEU A 119 -26.06 -11.10 9.78
N THR A 120 -24.87 -11.66 9.95
CA THR A 120 -23.65 -11.12 9.35
C THR A 120 -23.68 -11.21 7.83
N ALA A 121 -24.05 -12.36 7.27
CA ALA A 121 -24.21 -12.54 5.83
C ALA A 121 -25.29 -11.62 5.25
N ALA A 122 -26.42 -11.47 5.94
CA ALA A 122 -27.48 -10.55 5.54
C ALA A 122 -27.00 -9.10 5.54
N PHE A 123 -26.23 -8.67 6.54
CA PHE A 123 -25.64 -7.33 6.58
C PHE A 123 -24.66 -7.09 5.42
N ASP A 124 -23.74 -8.01 5.19
CA ASP A 124 -22.75 -7.89 4.12
C ASP A 124 -23.45 -7.85 2.75
N TYR A 125 -24.54 -8.63 2.58
CA TYR A 125 -25.40 -8.56 1.41
C TYR A 125 -26.09 -7.20 1.27
N ALA A 126 -26.73 -6.70 2.33
CA ALA A 126 -27.37 -5.38 2.36
C ALA A 126 -26.40 -4.26 1.94
N LEU A 127 -25.18 -4.31 2.46
CA LEU A 127 -24.12 -3.35 2.16
C LEU A 127 -23.67 -3.42 0.69
N SER A 128 -23.53 -4.64 0.14
CA SER A 128 -23.19 -4.85 -1.26
C SER A 128 -24.22 -4.23 -2.21
N GLU A 129 -25.51 -4.43 -1.92
CA GLU A 129 -26.61 -3.92 -2.73
C GLU A 129 -26.83 -2.41 -2.53
N LEU A 130 -26.63 -1.90 -1.31
CA LEU A 130 -26.62 -0.46 -1.06
C LEU A 130 -25.55 0.23 -1.91
N ASN A 131 -24.35 -0.36 -2.00
CA ASN A 131 -23.27 0.20 -2.81
C ASN A 131 -23.57 0.16 -4.32
N VAL A 132 -24.30 -0.84 -4.81
CA VAL A 132 -24.81 -0.82 -6.19
C VAL A 132 -25.72 0.39 -6.41
N LEU A 133 -26.62 0.67 -5.46
CA LEU A 133 -27.53 1.81 -5.54
C LEU A 133 -26.81 3.16 -5.41
N LEU A 134 -25.83 3.30 -4.49
CA LEU A 134 -25.02 4.51 -4.34
C LEU A 134 -24.20 4.80 -5.60
N ARG A 135 -23.68 3.77 -6.27
CA ARG A 135 -23.03 3.92 -7.59
C ARG A 135 -24.01 4.42 -8.65
N ALA A 136 -25.21 3.85 -8.69
CA ALA A 136 -26.24 4.29 -9.63
C ALA A 136 -26.63 5.76 -9.39
N PHE A 137 -26.74 6.18 -8.12
CA PHE A 137 -26.93 7.59 -7.78
C PHE A 137 -25.78 8.46 -8.25
N ALA A 138 -24.53 8.07 -7.96
CA ALA A 138 -23.34 8.83 -8.35
C ALA A 138 -23.28 9.03 -9.87
N MET A 139 -23.58 7.98 -10.62
CA MET A 139 -23.66 8.02 -12.08
C MET A 139 -24.78 8.94 -12.58
N ALA A 140 -25.96 8.87 -11.96
CA ALA A 140 -27.12 9.67 -12.38
C ALA A 140 -26.99 11.16 -12.01
N SER A 141 -26.43 11.47 -10.84
CA SER A 141 -26.23 12.85 -10.38
C SER A 141 -24.92 13.47 -10.86
N ASN A 142 -24.00 12.67 -11.41
CA ASN A 142 -22.63 13.06 -11.72
C ASN A 142 -21.88 13.66 -10.51
N GLU A 143 -22.22 13.18 -9.30
CA GLU A 143 -21.55 13.59 -8.07
C GLU A 143 -20.73 12.44 -7.49
N PRO A 144 -19.57 12.73 -6.86
CA PRO A 144 -18.79 11.73 -6.17
C PRO A 144 -19.49 11.29 -4.87
N ILE A 145 -20.10 10.10 -4.86
CA ILE A 145 -20.66 9.47 -3.65
C ILE A 145 -19.66 8.44 -3.12
N LYS A 146 -19.25 8.60 -1.86
CA LYS A 146 -18.45 7.59 -1.15
C LYS A 146 -19.30 6.34 -0.92
N LEU A 147 -18.76 5.17 -1.26
CA LEU A 147 -19.38 3.89 -0.97
C LEU A 147 -19.24 3.56 0.51
N VAL A 148 -20.18 2.79 1.04
CA VAL A 148 -20.20 2.40 2.44
C VAL A 148 -19.50 1.05 2.61
N SER A 149 -18.65 0.95 3.62
CA SER A 149 -17.95 -0.27 4.00
C SER A 149 -18.20 -0.55 5.48
N ARG A 150 -17.99 -1.80 5.92
CA ARG A 150 -18.22 -2.15 7.32
C ARG A 150 -17.29 -1.40 8.26
N GLU A 151 -16.07 -1.11 7.81
CA GLU A 151 -15.01 -0.47 8.58
C GLU A 151 -15.15 1.05 8.65
N ALA A 152 -15.74 1.69 7.64
CA ALA A 152 -16.07 3.11 7.68
C ALA A 152 -17.31 3.43 8.53
N LEU A 153 -18.07 2.42 8.92
CA LEU A 153 -19.25 2.59 9.75
C LEU A 153 -18.89 2.66 11.24
N PRO A 154 -19.73 3.31 12.07
CA PRO A 154 -19.55 3.29 13.51
C PRO A 154 -19.43 1.86 14.06
N PRO A 155 -18.75 1.62 15.19
CA PRO A 155 -18.54 0.28 15.75
C PRO A 155 -19.83 -0.53 15.92
N MET A 156 -20.96 0.17 16.07
CA MET A 156 -22.28 -0.40 16.14
C MET A 156 -23.30 0.46 15.39
N ILE A 157 -24.32 -0.18 14.84
CA ILE A 157 -25.49 0.47 14.26
C ILE A 157 -26.79 -0.13 14.82
N PRO A 158 -27.90 0.61 14.78
CA PRO A 158 -29.20 0.05 15.12
C PRO A 158 -29.62 -1.05 14.13
N LEU A 159 -30.24 -2.09 14.68
CA LEU A 159 -30.86 -3.19 13.95
C LEU A 159 -32.30 -3.33 14.43
N ALA A 160 -33.21 -3.61 13.50
CA ALA A 160 -34.57 -4.03 13.82
C ALA A 160 -34.96 -5.24 12.96
N THR A 161 -36.05 -5.92 13.32
CA THR A 161 -36.58 -7.04 12.52
C THR A 161 -38.02 -6.77 12.10
N SER A 162 -38.51 -7.44 11.06
CA SER A 162 -39.93 -7.41 10.70
C SER A 162 -40.38 -8.72 10.04
N ASP A 163 -41.69 -8.97 10.03
CA ASP A 163 -42.30 -10.14 9.38
C ASP A 163 -42.59 -9.92 7.89
N THR A 164 -42.27 -8.75 7.36
CA THR A 164 -42.49 -8.42 5.94
C THR A 164 -41.23 -8.75 5.16
N LYS A 165 -41.36 -9.33 3.97
CA LYS A 165 -40.22 -9.65 3.11
C LYS A 165 -39.92 -8.52 2.11
N PRO A 166 -38.66 -8.31 1.67
CA PRO A 166 -38.28 -7.15 0.87
C PRO A 166 -39.02 -7.06 -0.48
N TRP A 167 -39.33 -8.19 -1.14
CA TRP A 167 -40.09 -8.16 -2.40
C TRP A 167 -41.54 -7.76 -2.24
N GLU A 168 -42.14 -7.92 -1.05
CA GLU A 168 -43.52 -7.50 -0.82
C GLU A 168 -43.67 -5.98 -0.92
N MET A 169 -42.56 -5.25 -0.71
CA MET A 169 -42.46 -3.79 -0.86
C MET A 169 -42.63 -3.33 -2.32
N LEU A 170 -42.56 -4.24 -3.32
CA LEU A 170 -42.86 -3.88 -4.71
C LEU A 170 -44.34 -3.55 -4.92
N SER A 171 -45.21 -4.12 -4.09
CA SER A 171 -46.68 -4.04 -4.22
C SER A 171 -47.37 -3.28 -3.09
N LYS A 172 -46.63 -2.93 -2.03
CA LYS A 172 -47.14 -2.23 -0.85
C LYS A 172 -46.46 -0.86 -0.72
N PRO A 173 -47.20 0.24 -0.62
CA PRO A 173 -46.62 1.56 -0.41
C PRO A 173 -46.22 1.81 1.05
N ASP A 174 -46.87 1.12 1.99
CA ASP A 174 -46.66 1.32 3.42
C ASP A 174 -45.41 0.58 3.91
N LEU A 175 -44.64 1.25 4.77
CA LEU A 175 -43.46 0.65 5.38
C LEU A 175 -43.86 -0.36 6.49
N PRO A 176 -43.11 -1.46 6.68
CA PRO A 176 -43.48 -2.51 7.62
C PRO A 176 -43.36 -2.10 9.08
N PHE A 177 -44.10 -2.75 9.97
CA PHE A 177 -43.93 -2.53 11.41
C PHE A 177 -42.58 -3.15 11.88
N LEU A 178 -41.81 -2.39 12.64
CA LEU A 178 -40.53 -2.86 13.20
C LEU A 178 -40.75 -3.57 14.54
N GLN A 179 -40.22 -4.78 14.63
CA GLN A 179 -40.16 -5.59 15.84
C GLN A 179 -38.76 -5.53 16.44
N GLY A 180 -38.67 -5.13 17.71
CA GLY A 180 -37.47 -5.21 18.53
C GLY A 180 -36.29 -4.39 18.00
N LEU A 181 -36.03 -3.23 18.61
CA LEU A 181 -34.79 -2.50 18.35
C LEU A 181 -33.65 -3.18 19.11
N SER A 182 -32.59 -3.54 18.39
CA SER A 182 -31.36 -4.11 18.92
C SER A 182 -30.15 -3.37 18.35
N ILE A 183 -28.96 -3.79 18.78
CA ILE A 183 -27.70 -3.22 18.35
C ILE A 183 -26.96 -4.29 17.55
N PHE A 184 -26.51 -3.93 16.35
CA PHE A 184 -25.64 -4.75 15.54
C PHE A 184 -24.21 -4.24 15.64
N ASN A 185 -23.33 -5.06 16.23
CA ASN A 185 -21.91 -4.76 16.34
C ASN A 185 -21.23 -5.05 15.00
N LEU A 186 -20.71 -4.01 14.36
CA LEU A 186 -20.13 -4.09 13.02
C LEU A 186 -18.67 -4.48 13.09
N ASN A 187 -17.90 -3.69 13.81
CA ASN A 187 -16.48 -3.85 13.96
C ASN A 187 -16.13 -3.46 15.40
N MET A 188 -15.11 -4.11 15.96
CA MET A 188 -14.42 -3.59 17.14
C MET A 188 -13.28 -2.67 16.69
N ASN A 189 -13.42 -2.02 15.52
CA ASN A 189 -12.47 -0.99 15.10
C ASN A 189 -12.74 0.22 15.99
N ILE A 190 -12.23 0.16 17.21
CA ILE A 190 -11.81 1.35 17.92
C ILE A 190 -10.84 2.00 16.93
N PRO A 191 -11.08 3.25 16.46
CA PRO A 191 -10.16 3.94 15.57
C PRO A 191 -8.78 3.73 16.14
N PHE A 192 -7.83 3.25 15.33
CA PHE A 192 -6.53 2.77 15.78
C PHE A 192 -5.99 3.77 16.79
N VAL A 193 -6.16 3.47 18.08
CA VAL A 193 -5.42 4.14 19.12
C VAL A 193 -4.07 3.55 18.86
N ALA A 194 -3.25 4.32 18.11
CA ALA A 194 -1.87 3.96 17.84
C ALA A 194 -1.35 3.33 19.11
N LYS A 195 -0.90 2.07 19.03
CA LYS A 195 -0.28 1.38 20.18
C LYS A 195 0.63 2.43 20.77
N VAL A 196 0.23 2.99 21.93
CA VAL A 196 0.97 4.09 22.53
C VAL A 196 2.37 3.51 22.65
N PRO A 197 3.37 4.12 22.02
CA PRO A 197 4.70 3.53 22.00
C PRO A 197 5.07 3.15 23.42
N GLN A 198 5.63 1.95 23.61
CA GLN A 198 5.92 1.43 24.95
C GLN A 198 6.81 2.41 25.73
N SER A 199 7.57 3.27 25.04
CA SER A 199 7.97 4.61 25.51
C SER A 199 8.30 5.59 24.36
N PHE A 200 8.26 6.91 24.62
CA PHE A 200 8.76 7.93 23.67
C PHE A 200 10.25 7.74 23.33
N ALA A 201 11.05 7.22 24.27
CA ALA A 201 12.48 7.02 24.09
C ALA A 201 12.82 5.97 23.01
N GLU A 202 12.00 4.92 22.88
CA GLU A 202 12.15 3.91 21.82
C GLU A 202 11.77 4.44 20.43
N VAL A 203 10.79 5.34 20.38
CA VAL A 203 10.39 6.04 19.15
C VAL A 203 11.47 7.01 18.73
N ASP A 204 11.99 7.82 19.65
CA ASP A 204 13.01 8.83 19.37
C ASP A 204 14.28 8.19 18.76
N ALA A 205 14.76 7.09 19.34
CA ALA A 205 15.90 6.36 18.81
C ALA A 205 15.65 5.72 17.42
N SER A 206 14.42 5.28 17.15
CA SER A 206 14.04 4.68 15.87
C SER A 206 13.70 5.73 14.80
N LEU A 207 13.33 6.95 15.23
CA LEU A 207 12.91 8.05 14.38
C LEU A 207 14.09 8.61 13.59
N ASP A 208 15.25 8.82 14.24
CA ASP A 208 16.45 9.30 13.54
C ASP A 208 16.90 8.33 12.44
N ALA A 209 16.91 7.02 12.73
CA ALA A 209 17.23 6.00 11.73
C ALA A 209 16.19 5.98 10.59
N ALA A 210 14.90 6.15 10.91
CA ALA A 210 13.85 6.25 9.91
C ALA A 210 13.98 7.52 9.03
N LEU A 211 14.31 8.67 9.62
CA LEU A 211 14.56 9.92 8.90
C LEU A 211 15.77 9.81 7.96
N VAL A 212 16.86 9.18 8.42
CA VAL A 212 18.02 8.88 7.57
C VAL A 212 17.64 7.93 6.44
N ASN A 213 16.79 6.92 6.71
CA ASN A 213 16.31 6.00 5.67
C ASN A 213 15.45 6.72 4.63
N LEU A 214 14.48 7.55 5.06
CA LEU A 214 13.58 8.29 4.18
C LEU A 214 14.29 9.36 3.35
N SER A 215 15.25 10.08 3.94
CA SER A 215 16.01 11.14 3.25
C SER A 215 16.92 10.62 2.12
N ASN A 216 17.21 9.31 2.11
CA ASN A 216 18.05 8.67 1.10
C ASN A 216 17.27 7.68 0.21
N ASP A 217 15.93 7.74 0.22
CA ASP A 217 15.05 6.76 -0.44
C ASP A 217 15.48 5.31 -0.18
N GLY A 218 15.81 4.99 1.08
CA GLY A 218 16.40 3.71 1.45
C GLY A 218 15.49 2.50 1.21
N PRO A 219 16.03 1.28 1.35
CA PRO A 219 15.31 0.06 1.00
C PRO A 219 14.08 -0.14 1.90
N PHE A 220 13.08 -0.84 1.36
CA PHE A 220 11.84 -1.26 1.99
C PHE A 220 10.91 -0.13 2.43
N THR A 221 11.17 1.11 1.99
CA THR A 221 10.31 2.28 2.25
C THR A 221 9.01 2.19 1.47
N ALA A 222 9.06 1.90 0.17
CA ALA A 222 7.88 1.76 -0.68
C ALA A 222 6.93 0.66 -0.19
N TYR A 223 7.47 -0.48 0.23
CA TYR A 223 6.69 -1.55 0.87
C TYR A 223 5.92 -1.02 2.10
N ARG A 224 6.61 -0.32 3.01
CA ARG A 224 6.00 0.20 4.24
C ARG A 224 4.95 1.26 3.96
N ASP A 225 5.18 2.14 2.98
CA ASP A 225 4.22 3.17 2.60
C ASP A 225 2.96 2.57 1.98
N PHE A 226 3.10 1.65 1.02
CA PHE A 226 1.95 0.95 0.45
C PHE A 226 1.21 0.13 1.50
N ARG A 227 1.93 -0.53 2.41
CA ARG A 227 1.31 -1.29 3.51
C ARG A 227 0.50 -0.38 4.43
N ARG A 228 1.09 0.75 4.86
CA ARG A 228 0.42 1.74 5.71
C ARG A 228 -0.85 2.27 5.02
N GLU A 229 -0.76 2.67 3.76
CA GLU A 229 -1.91 3.17 3.01
C GLU A 229 -2.97 2.08 2.77
N ALA A 230 -2.55 0.83 2.57
CA ALA A 230 -3.46 -0.31 2.47
C ALA A 230 -4.22 -0.53 3.78
N ASP A 231 -3.53 -0.49 4.91
CA ASP A 231 -4.11 -0.64 6.24
C ASP A 231 -5.10 0.51 6.53
N LEU A 232 -4.79 1.76 6.18
CA LEU A 232 -5.75 2.87 6.28
C LEU A 232 -7.00 2.63 5.43
N ASN A 233 -6.81 2.24 4.16
CA ASN A 233 -7.92 1.96 3.26
C ASN A 233 -8.76 0.77 3.72
N TYR A 234 -8.15 -0.25 4.36
CA TYR A 234 -8.88 -1.41 4.86
C TYR A 234 -9.58 -1.14 6.19
N PHE A 235 -8.84 -0.70 7.21
CA PHE A 235 -9.34 -0.62 8.59
C PHE A 235 -10.10 0.67 8.91
N GLU A 236 -9.79 1.79 8.25
CA GLU A 236 -10.45 3.08 8.54
C GLU A 236 -11.50 3.43 7.48
N GLU A 237 -11.22 3.14 6.21
CA GLU A 237 -12.12 3.52 5.12
C GLU A 237 -12.95 2.36 4.56
N GLY A 238 -12.56 1.11 4.83
CA GLY A 238 -13.09 -0.12 4.20
C GLY A 238 -13.18 -0.04 2.67
N ASN A 239 -12.28 0.72 2.05
CA ASN A 239 -12.11 0.78 0.61
C ASN A 239 -11.30 -0.43 0.13
N TYR A 240 -11.96 -1.60 0.14
CA TYR A 240 -11.34 -2.90 -0.16
C TYR A 240 -10.67 -2.96 -1.52
N ARG A 241 -11.22 -2.27 -2.52
CA ARG A 241 -10.63 -2.24 -3.86
C ARG A 241 -9.26 -1.56 -3.87
N ILE A 242 -9.14 -0.41 -3.21
CA ILE A 242 -7.86 0.29 -3.11
C ILE A 242 -6.93 -0.46 -2.16
N ALA A 243 -7.45 -0.96 -1.03
CA ALA A 243 -6.68 -1.76 -0.08
C ALA A 243 -6.00 -2.97 -0.74
N VAL A 244 -6.71 -3.78 -1.54
CA VAL A 244 -6.08 -4.94 -2.21
C VAL A 244 -5.01 -4.54 -3.22
N ILE A 245 -5.21 -3.43 -3.95
CA ILE A 245 -4.21 -2.92 -4.89
C ILE A 245 -2.95 -2.49 -4.14
N LEU A 246 -3.11 -1.80 -3.02
CA LEU A 246 -2.01 -1.33 -2.19
C LEU A 246 -1.31 -2.48 -1.45
N TYR A 247 -2.05 -3.48 -0.94
CA TYR A 247 -1.46 -4.69 -0.36
C TYR A 247 -0.63 -5.47 -1.40
N ALA A 248 -1.16 -5.65 -2.61
CA ALA A 248 -0.41 -6.26 -3.69
C ALA A 248 0.85 -5.45 -4.04
N SER A 249 0.72 -4.13 -4.20
CA SER A 249 1.86 -3.24 -4.48
C SER A 249 2.91 -3.28 -3.37
N SER A 250 2.47 -3.37 -2.11
CA SER A 250 3.31 -3.58 -0.93
C SER A 250 4.11 -4.88 -1.05
N CYS A 251 3.46 -6.02 -1.29
CA CYS A 251 4.15 -7.29 -1.48
C CYS A 251 5.14 -7.27 -2.65
N GLU A 252 4.73 -6.68 -3.78
CA GLU A 252 5.57 -6.59 -4.98
C GLU A 252 6.80 -5.72 -4.73
N ALA A 253 6.64 -4.57 -4.06
CA ALA A 253 7.74 -3.71 -3.66
C ALA A 253 8.70 -4.45 -2.71
N LEU A 254 8.17 -5.14 -1.69
CA LEU A 254 8.98 -5.93 -0.75
C LEU A 254 9.82 -6.98 -1.48
N LEU A 255 9.19 -7.77 -2.35
CA LEU A 255 9.83 -8.88 -3.06
C LEU A 255 10.84 -8.40 -4.10
N ASP A 256 10.52 -7.35 -4.86
CA ASP A 256 11.44 -6.77 -5.85
C ASP A 256 12.64 -6.12 -5.16
N GLU A 257 12.43 -5.33 -4.11
CA GLU A 257 13.52 -4.70 -3.35
C GLU A 257 14.36 -5.71 -2.58
N LEU A 258 13.78 -6.81 -2.08
CA LEU A 258 14.53 -7.87 -1.43
C LEU A 258 15.49 -8.55 -2.42
N LEU A 259 15.03 -8.83 -3.64
CA LEU A 259 15.90 -9.38 -4.70
C LEU A 259 17.02 -8.40 -5.04
N GLN A 260 16.69 -7.11 -5.19
CA GLN A 260 17.68 -6.06 -5.45
C GLN A 260 18.74 -6.00 -4.35
N HIS A 261 18.32 -6.01 -3.09
CA HIS A 261 19.21 -5.87 -1.95
C HIS A 261 20.14 -7.09 -1.79
N ASN A 262 19.63 -8.31 -2.04
CA ASN A 262 20.46 -9.52 -2.07
C ASN A 262 21.53 -9.47 -3.18
N LEU A 263 21.15 -9.05 -4.40
CA LEU A 263 22.08 -8.91 -5.53
C LEU A 263 23.14 -7.85 -5.24
N TRP A 264 22.75 -6.75 -4.60
CA TRP A 264 23.66 -5.70 -4.18
C TRP A 264 24.65 -6.17 -3.11
N GLU A 265 24.19 -6.92 -2.11
CA GLU A 265 25.06 -7.51 -1.09
C GLU A 265 26.02 -8.56 -1.68
N ASP A 266 25.62 -9.29 -2.72
CA ASP A 266 26.50 -10.12 -3.56
C ASP A 266 27.47 -9.33 -4.45
N LYS A 267 27.44 -8.00 -4.38
CA LYS A 267 28.26 -7.08 -5.17
C LYS A 267 28.05 -7.27 -6.68
N VAL A 268 26.87 -7.75 -7.08
CA VAL A 268 26.51 -7.87 -8.49
C VAL A 268 26.40 -6.47 -9.06
N ARG A 269 27.16 -6.17 -10.11
CA ARG A 269 27.09 -4.86 -10.79
C ARG A 269 25.69 -4.61 -11.37
N PRO A 270 25.16 -3.37 -11.35
CA PRO A 270 23.80 -3.07 -11.79
C PRO A 270 23.46 -3.58 -13.21
N GLU A 271 24.39 -3.46 -14.16
CA GLU A 271 24.20 -3.90 -15.55
C GLU A 271 24.09 -5.43 -15.69
N HIS A 272 24.67 -6.18 -14.74
CA HIS A 272 24.58 -7.63 -14.65
C HIS A 272 23.32 -8.05 -13.90
N ALA A 273 23.00 -7.36 -12.80
CA ALA A 273 21.76 -7.57 -12.05
C ALA A 273 20.53 -7.38 -12.95
N ALA A 274 20.53 -6.35 -13.81
CA ALA A 274 19.46 -6.09 -14.77
C ALA A 274 19.11 -7.32 -15.62
N LYS A 275 20.08 -8.17 -15.97
CA LYS A 275 19.83 -9.39 -16.76
C LYS A 275 18.93 -10.41 -16.03
N ARG A 276 18.86 -10.37 -14.69
CA ARG A 276 17.97 -11.21 -13.88
C ARG A 276 16.51 -10.73 -13.95
N PHE A 277 16.33 -9.42 -14.11
CA PHE A 277 15.01 -8.76 -14.19
C PHE A 277 14.41 -8.78 -15.60
N LEU A 278 15.19 -9.15 -16.62
CA LEU A 278 14.78 -9.15 -18.02
C LEU A 278 14.65 -10.57 -18.57
N ASN A 279 13.62 -10.81 -19.38
CA ASN A 279 13.49 -12.06 -20.12
C ASN A 279 14.40 -12.08 -21.36
N ARG A 280 14.42 -13.21 -22.09
CA ARG A 280 15.24 -13.38 -23.31
C ARG A 280 14.97 -12.35 -24.42
N ARG A 281 13.83 -11.65 -24.37
CA ARG A 281 13.43 -10.59 -25.32
C ARG A 281 13.73 -9.18 -24.79
N GLY A 282 14.46 -9.06 -23.68
CA GLY A 282 14.79 -7.78 -23.06
C GLY A 282 13.62 -7.08 -22.37
N ARG A 283 12.51 -7.78 -22.08
CA ARG A 283 11.36 -7.20 -21.38
C ARG A 283 11.40 -7.55 -19.90
N ALA A 284 10.86 -6.67 -19.05
CA ALA A 284 10.70 -6.92 -17.62
C ALA A 284 9.97 -8.25 -17.36
N ARG A 285 10.53 -9.05 -16.44
CA ARG A 285 9.91 -10.27 -15.94
C ARG A 285 8.83 -9.91 -14.92
N GLY A 286 7.79 -10.73 -14.83
CA GLY A 286 6.78 -10.57 -13.80
C GLY A 286 7.34 -10.91 -12.42
N ILE A 287 6.84 -10.26 -11.38
CA ILE A 287 7.31 -10.46 -10.00
C ILE A 287 7.19 -11.91 -9.53
N VAL A 288 6.11 -12.62 -9.88
CA VAL A 288 5.94 -14.05 -9.56
C VAL A 288 7.06 -14.90 -10.15
N ASP A 289 7.47 -14.60 -11.38
CA ASP A 289 8.56 -15.29 -12.06
C ASP A 289 9.92 -14.98 -11.40
N LEU A 290 10.14 -13.74 -10.97
CA LEU A 290 11.33 -13.35 -10.21
C LEU A 290 11.41 -14.04 -8.85
N VAL A 291 10.29 -14.12 -8.12
CA VAL A 291 10.23 -14.79 -6.82
C VAL A 291 10.62 -16.25 -6.94
N LYS A 292 10.02 -16.95 -7.90
CA LYS A 292 10.23 -18.40 -8.09
C LYS A 292 11.62 -18.73 -8.64
N ASN A 293 12.16 -17.92 -9.54
CA ASN A 293 13.36 -18.29 -10.29
C ASN A 293 14.63 -17.54 -9.89
N GLU A 294 14.53 -16.40 -9.19
CA GLU A 294 15.69 -15.60 -8.77
C GLU A 294 15.77 -15.49 -7.25
N LEU A 295 14.71 -15.02 -6.59
CA LEU A 295 14.73 -14.73 -5.16
C LEU A 295 14.87 -15.99 -4.31
N GLN A 296 14.16 -17.06 -4.67
CA GLN A 296 14.22 -18.36 -3.99
C GLN A 296 15.67 -18.89 -3.86
N ASN A 297 16.53 -18.65 -4.85
CA ASN A 297 17.91 -19.16 -4.86
C ASN A 297 18.74 -18.66 -3.66
N PHE A 298 18.41 -17.50 -3.10
CA PHE A 298 19.09 -16.94 -1.93
C PHE A 298 18.71 -17.66 -0.62
N TYR A 299 17.56 -18.33 -0.59
CA TYR A 299 16.97 -18.89 0.62
C TYR A 299 16.71 -20.40 0.54
N GLN A 300 17.14 -21.05 -0.55
CA GLN A 300 16.86 -22.46 -0.80
C GLN A 300 17.38 -23.37 0.32
N SER A 301 18.60 -23.12 0.80
CA SER A 301 19.21 -23.84 1.93
C SER A 301 18.61 -23.46 3.29
N LYS A 302 17.72 -22.46 3.34
CA LYS A 302 17.14 -21.87 4.56
C LYS A 302 15.64 -22.16 4.70
N GLY A 303 15.13 -23.16 3.99
CA GLY A 303 13.74 -23.58 4.08
C GLY A 303 12.80 -22.92 3.07
N TRP A 304 13.32 -22.35 1.97
CA TRP A 304 12.52 -21.98 0.80
C TRP A 304 12.63 -23.08 -0.27
N PRO A 305 11.79 -24.14 -0.23
CA PRO A 305 11.91 -25.29 -1.12
C PRO A 305 11.64 -24.91 -2.58
N GLN A 306 12.20 -25.69 -3.50
CA GLN A 306 12.12 -25.46 -4.95
C GLN A 306 10.66 -25.43 -5.48
N ASP A 307 9.78 -26.24 -4.90
CA ASP A 307 8.38 -26.36 -5.31
C ASP A 307 7.49 -25.16 -4.91
N SER A 308 8.08 -24.08 -4.39
CA SER A 308 7.42 -22.90 -3.81
C SER A 308 6.61 -23.23 -2.55
N PRO A 309 6.93 -22.62 -1.40
CA PRO A 309 6.16 -22.85 -0.18
C PRO A 309 4.71 -22.36 -0.31
N ASP A 310 3.80 -22.97 0.44
CA ASP A 310 2.35 -22.74 0.36
C ASP A 310 1.98 -21.25 0.41
N ILE A 311 2.64 -20.48 1.27
CA ILE A 311 2.41 -19.03 1.41
C ILE A 311 2.68 -18.24 0.12
N ILE A 312 3.59 -18.71 -0.75
CA ILE A 312 3.83 -18.09 -2.07
C ILE A 312 2.67 -18.43 -3.02
N GLY A 313 2.11 -19.63 -2.94
CA GLY A 313 0.89 -20.01 -3.66
C GLY A 313 -0.30 -19.18 -3.21
N GLU A 314 -0.52 -19.08 -1.90
CA GLU A 314 -1.57 -18.25 -1.31
C GLU A 314 -1.42 -16.78 -1.71
N TRP A 315 -0.21 -16.23 -1.74
CA TRP A 315 0.01 -14.85 -2.21
C TRP A 315 -0.41 -14.65 -3.67
N ILE A 316 -0.17 -15.63 -4.54
CA ILE A 316 -0.61 -15.57 -5.93
C ILE A 316 -2.14 -15.57 -5.99
N ASP A 317 -2.80 -16.43 -5.21
CA ASP A 317 -4.25 -16.64 -5.28
C ASP A 317 -5.04 -15.55 -4.55
N ASN A 318 -4.68 -15.24 -3.31
CA ASN A 318 -5.43 -14.35 -2.43
C ASN A 318 -5.07 -12.87 -2.59
N VAL A 319 -3.90 -12.56 -3.18
CA VAL A 319 -3.43 -11.17 -3.33
C VAL A 319 -3.31 -10.80 -4.80
N THR A 320 -2.47 -11.51 -5.56
CA THR A 320 -2.16 -11.15 -6.96
C THR A 320 -3.39 -11.31 -7.86
N SER A 321 -4.07 -12.45 -7.77
CA SER A 321 -5.28 -12.73 -8.55
C SER A 321 -6.43 -11.79 -8.16
N LEU A 322 -6.63 -11.56 -6.86
CA LEU A 322 -7.66 -10.64 -6.36
C LEU A 322 -7.43 -9.19 -6.83
N ARG A 323 -6.18 -8.71 -6.78
CA ARG A 323 -5.79 -7.41 -7.36
C ARG A 323 -6.06 -7.36 -8.86
N ASN A 324 -5.74 -8.42 -9.61
CA ASN A 324 -6.00 -8.44 -11.05
C ASN A 324 -7.50 -8.33 -11.35
N LYS A 325 -8.34 -9.00 -10.55
CA LYS A 325 -9.80 -8.85 -10.66
C LYS A 325 -10.25 -7.42 -10.36
N ALA A 326 -9.72 -6.82 -9.29
CA ALA A 326 -10.06 -5.47 -8.85
C ALA A 326 -9.70 -4.41 -9.92
N ILE A 327 -8.50 -4.51 -10.53
CA ILE A 327 -8.02 -3.57 -11.55
C ILE A 327 -8.71 -3.79 -12.89
N HIS A 328 -8.72 -5.03 -13.41
CA HIS A 328 -9.11 -5.27 -14.80
C HIS A 328 -10.61 -5.46 -15.00
N TYR A 329 -11.31 -6.02 -14.01
CA TYR A 329 -12.76 -6.24 -14.09
C TYR A 329 -13.56 -5.23 -13.28
N GLY A 330 -12.89 -4.28 -12.61
CA GLY A 330 -13.54 -3.38 -11.68
C GLY A 330 -14.29 -4.14 -10.59
N TYR A 331 -13.75 -5.28 -10.15
CA TYR A 331 -14.31 -6.08 -9.06
C TYR A 331 -14.13 -5.36 -7.71
N THR A 332 -15.08 -5.54 -6.80
CA THR A 332 -14.92 -5.10 -5.39
C THR A 332 -14.83 -6.37 -4.56
N PRO A 333 -13.67 -6.65 -3.92
CA PRO A 333 -13.55 -7.77 -3.00
C PRO A 333 -14.59 -7.70 -1.89
N ASP A 334 -15.04 -8.85 -1.40
CA ASP A 334 -15.84 -8.92 -0.17
C ASP A 334 -14.94 -8.97 1.08
N GLN A 335 -15.56 -8.96 2.27
CA GLN A 335 -14.84 -8.98 3.53
C GLN A 335 -14.02 -10.26 3.73
N LYS A 336 -14.54 -11.42 3.28
CA LYS A 336 -13.88 -12.72 3.43
C LYS A 336 -12.62 -12.76 2.56
N GLU A 337 -12.73 -12.32 1.31
CA GLU A 337 -11.59 -12.18 0.39
C GLU A 337 -10.55 -11.20 0.91
N MET A 338 -10.97 -10.05 1.46
CA MET A 338 -10.03 -9.09 2.05
C MET A 338 -9.33 -9.63 3.29
N ARG A 339 -10.03 -10.35 4.16
CA ARG A 339 -9.42 -10.99 5.33
C ARG A 339 -8.36 -12.00 4.90
N ALA A 340 -8.69 -12.88 3.94
CA ALA A 340 -7.74 -13.82 3.38
C ALA A 340 -6.53 -13.10 2.75
N CYS A 341 -6.75 -12.01 2.02
CA CYS A 341 -5.67 -11.18 1.49
C CYS A 341 -4.76 -10.66 2.61
N VAL A 342 -5.32 -10.06 3.65
CA VAL A 342 -4.54 -9.50 4.79
C VAL A 342 -3.75 -10.58 5.51
N ASP A 343 -4.39 -11.71 5.81
CA ASP A 343 -3.77 -12.85 6.48
C ASP A 343 -2.61 -13.41 5.65
N THR A 344 -2.81 -13.59 4.34
CA THR A 344 -1.76 -14.01 3.41
C THR A 344 -0.62 -12.99 3.31
N VAL A 345 -0.90 -11.68 3.28
CA VAL A 345 0.17 -10.65 3.27
C VAL A 345 0.99 -10.72 4.56
N ASN A 346 0.33 -10.84 5.72
CA ASN A 346 1.02 -10.95 7.01
C ASN A 346 1.87 -12.23 7.07
N GLY A 347 1.31 -13.35 6.64
CA GLY A 347 2.03 -14.63 6.57
C GLY A 347 3.22 -14.57 5.61
N LEU A 348 3.08 -13.89 4.46
CA LEU A 348 4.17 -13.70 3.51
C LEU A 348 5.31 -12.85 4.11
N VAL A 349 4.98 -11.75 4.77
CA VAL A 349 5.98 -10.88 5.42
C VAL A 349 6.72 -11.64 6.51
N GLU A 350 6.01 -12.39 7.35
CA GLU A 350 6.62 -13.21 8.40
C GLU A 350 7.51 -14.31 7.81
N PHE A 351 7.03 -15.03 6.80
CA PHE A 351 7.81 -16.02 6.09
C PHE A 351 9.11 -15.43 5.52
N ILE A 352 9.04 -14.27 4.86
CA ILE A 352 10.22 -13.59 4.32
C ILE A 352 11.17 -13.17 5.44
N ALA A 353 10.64 -12.58 6.51
CA ALA A 353 11.43 -12.14 7.65
C ALA A 353 12.20 -13.32 8.27
N ASP A 354 11.58 -14.48 8.40
CA ASP A 354 12.22 -15.69 8.91
C ASP A 354 13.28 -16.22 7.96
N ARG A 355 13.03 -16.25 6.64
CA ARG A 355 14.05 -16.69 5.66
C ARG A 355 15.25 -15.76 5.65
N VAL A 356 15.03 -14.45 5.74
CA VAL A 356 16.09 -13.44 5.86
C VAL A 356 16.86 -13.60 7.17
N PHE A 357 16.16 -13.86 8.27
CA PHE A 357 16.77 -14.12 9.57
C PHE A 357 17.67 -15.36 9.54
N GLU A 358 17.23 -16.46 8.94
CA GLU A 358 18.03 -17.68 8.78
C GLU A 358 19.23 -17.48 7.84
N ALA A 359 19.09 -16.61 6.84
CA ALA A 359 20.18 -16.25 5.92
C ALA A 359 21.15 -15.21 6.50
N ARG A 360 20.89 -14.66 7.68
CA ARG A 360 21.64 -13.52 8.25
C ARG A 360 23.17 -13.69 8.34
N PRO A 361 23.77 -14.89 8.51
CA PRO A 361 25.23 -15.01 8.50
C PRO A 361 25.84 -14.78 7.11
N GLU A 362 25.08 -15.09 6.06
CA GLU A 362 25.45 -14.92 4.65
C GLU A 362 24.97 -13.58 4.09
N ARG A 363 23.91 -13.02 4.69
CA ARG A 363 23.19 -11.80 4.26
C ARG A 363 22.98 -10.80 5.40
N PRO A 364 24.01 -10.42 6.15
CA PRO A 364 23.86 -9.55 7.32
C PRO A 364 23.30 -8.17 6.97
N ILE A 365 23.69 -7.59 5.83
CA ILE A 365 23.25 -6.23 5.47
C ILE A 365 21.77 -6.24 5.05
N THR A 366 21.35 -7.26 4.29
CA THR A 366 19.94 -7.46 3.94
C THR A 366 19.08 -7.73 5.18
N ALA A 367 19.58 -8.56 6.10
CA ALA A 367 18.89 -8.83 7.35
C ALA A 367 18.73 -7.57 8.20
N LEU A 368 19.79 -6.78 8.34
CA LEU A 368 19.75 -5.52 9.08
C LEU A 368 18.79 -4.51 8.42
N ALA A 369 18.80 -4.38 7.09
CA ALA A 369 17.95 -3.44 6.37
C ALA A 369 16.46 -3.77 6.47
N LEU A 370 16.08 -5.06 6.37
CA LEU A 370 14.68 -5.48 6.40
C LEU A 370 14.13 -5.56 7.82
N LEU A 371 14.83 -6.29 8.70
CA LEU A 371 14.35 -6.62 10.05
C LEU A 371 14.62 -5.47 11.03
N GLY A 372 15.69 -4.71 10.80
CA GLY A 372 16.22 -3.77 11.77
C GLY A 372 16.64 -4.45 13.08
N LYS A 373 17.02 -3.63 14.05
CA LYS A 373 17.40 -4.12 15.39
C LYS A 373 16.24 -4.88 16.06
N GLY A 374 15.03 -4.30 16.08
CA GLY A 374 13.88 -4.92 16.74
C GLY A 374 13.47 -6.27 16.15
N GLY A 375 13.51 -6.42 14.82
CA GLY A 375 13.21 -7.70 14.18
C GLY A 375 14.24 -8.79 14.48
N LEU A 376 15.53 -8.42 14.55
CA LEU A 376 16.61 -9.33 14.95
C LEU A 376 16.54 -9.71 16.44
N GLU A 377 16.27 -8.75 17.32
CA GLU A 377 16.12 -8.98 18.77
C GLU A 377 14.91 -9.89 19.06
N SER A 378 13.77 -9.65 18.41
CA SER A 378 12.56 -10.48 18.57
C SER A 378 12.76 -11.95 18.18
N ARG A 379 13.78 -12.23 17.37
CA ARG A 379 14.17 -13.58 16.91
C ARG A 379 15.43 -14.09 17.60
N GLU A 380 15.87 -13.45 18.70
CA GLU A 380 17.06 -13.80 19.47
C GLU A 380 18.37 -13.85 18.66
N GLY A 381 18.45 -13.10 17.55
CA GLY A 381 19.62 -13.09 16.67
C GLY A 381 20.38 -11.78 16.60
N TRP A 382 20.08 -10.81 17.46
CA TRP A 382 20.90 -9.62 17.61
C TRP A 382 22.17 -9.95 18.41
N ASP A 383 23.33 -9.71 17.80
CA ASP A 383 24.64 -9.87 18.44
C ASP A 383 25.56 -8.67 18.15
N GLU A 384 26.75 -8.67 18.75
CA GLU A 384 27.73 -7.58 18.60
C GLU A 384 28.27 -7.48 17.15
N SER A 385 28.15 -8.53 16.34
CA SER A 385 28.56 -8.49 14.93
C SER A 385 27.66 -7.58 14.11
N PHE A 386 26.36 -7.49 14.43
CA PHE A 386 25.44 -6.57 13.77
C PHE A 386 25.75 -5.11 14.05
N ARG A 387 26.24 -4.81 15.27
CA ARG A 387 26.70 -3.47 15.63
C ARG A 387 27.86 -3.04 14.72
N ASN A 388 28.78 -3.96 14.41
CA ASN A 388 29.94 -3.66 13.57
C ASN A 388 29.58 -3.33 12.11
N TYR A 389 28.43 -3.78 11.59
CA TYR A 389 27.98 -3.40 10.25
C TYR A 389 27.46 -1.97 10.17
N GLU A 390 26.95 -1.42 11.28
CA GLU A 390 26.38 -0.09 11.34
C GLU A 390 26.51 0.48 12.76
N ASN A 391 27.64 1.13 13.04
CA ASN A 391 27.97 1.66 14.36
C ASN A 391 27.38 3.05 14.60
N SER A 392 27.00 3.76 13.53
CA SER A 392 26.53 5.15 13.57
C SER A 392 25.54 5.46 12.45
N LEU A 393 24.79 6.57 12.61
CA LEU A 393 23.92 7.12 11.55
C LEU A 393 24.72 7.54 10.30
N SER A 394 26.01 7.86 10.45
CA SER A 394 26.88 8.16 9.30
C SER A 394 27.13 6.92 8.46
N ASP A 395 27.38 5.76 9.10
CA ASP A 395 27.58 4.49 8.41
C ASP A 395 26.31 4.05 7.69
N LEU A 396 25.16 4.19 8.35
CA LEU A 396 23.83 4.00 7.75
C LEU A 396 23.67 4.88 6.51
N ASN A 397 23.92 6.18 6.62
CA ASN A 397 23.78 7.13 5.52
C ASN A 397 24.70 6.79 4.33
N VAL A 398 25.95 6.38 4.59
CA VAL A 398 26.85 5.91 3.52
C VAL A 398 26.28 4.68 2.83
N ARG A 399 25.87 3.67 3.61
CA ARG A 399 25.29 2.43 3.10
C ARG A 399 24.07 2.69 2.21
N LEU A 400 23.14 3.51 2.68
CA LEU A 400 21.91 3.85 1.97
C LEU A 400 22.20 4.57 0.66
N ARG A 401 23.10 5.57 0.66
CA ARG A 401 23.48 6.29 -0.58
C ARG A 401 24.13 5.38 -1.61
N VAL A 402 24.98 4.45 -1.18
CA VAL A 402 25.61 3.47 -2.07
C VAL A 402 24.56 2.54 -2.68
N PHE A 403 23.63 2.03 -1.88
CA PHE A 403 22.50 1.23 -2.39
C PHE A 403 21.59 2.04 -3.33
N GLN A 404 21.26 3.28 -2.99
CA GLN A 404 20.42 4.16 -3.80
C GLN A 404 21.03 4.40 -5.19
N ARG A 405 22.35 4.64 -5.26
CA ARG A 405 23.08 4.75 -6.53
C ARG A 405 23.05 3.46 -7.34
N TRP A 406 23.27 2.33 -6.67
CA TRP A 406 23.19 1.01 -7.30
C TRP A 406 21.80 0.77 -7.88
N ARG A 407 20.74 1.05 -7.11
CA ARG A 407 19.33 0.90 -7.53
C ARG A 407 18.99 1.82 -8.70
N SER A 408 19.44 3.08 -8.65
CA SER A 408 19.21 4.04 -9.73
C SER A 408 19.87 3.59 -11.04
N ALA A 409 21.11 3.09 -10.95
CA ALA A 409 21.79 2.49 -12.10
C ALA A 409 21.08 1.22 -12.59
N LEU A 410 20.57 0.38 -11.68
CA LEU A 410 19.80 -0.81 -12.05
C LEU A 410 18.54 -0.43 -12.82
N SER A 411 17.78 0.55 -12.35
CA SER A 411 16.56 1.04 -13.04
C SER A 411 16.90 1.49 -14.46
N TYR A 412 17.96 2.28 -14.62
CA TYR A 412 18.44 2.71 -15.94
C TYR A 412 18.67 1.54 -16.91
N PHE A 413 19.24 0.43 -16.44
CA PHE A 413 19.47 -0.76 -17.26
C PHE A 413 18.22 -1.63 -17.46
N ARG A 414 17.26 -1.63 -16.51
CA ARG A 414 15.97 -2.35 -16.63
C ARG A 414 15.07 -1.72 -17.69
N ASP A 415 15.10 -0.41 -17.84
CA ASP A 415 14.23 0.34 -18.77
C ASP A 415 14.60 0.18 -20.24
N GLY A 416 15.64 -0.62 -20.56
CA GLY A 416 16.00 -0.93 -21.94
C GLY A 416 16.71 0.23 -22.66
N ASN A 417 17.20 1.24 -21.93
CA ASN A 417 17.99 2.38 -22.45
C ASN A 417 19.36 1.99 -23.07
N ARG A 418 19.54 0.73 -23.46
CA ARG A 418 20.76 0.22 -24.09
C ARG A 418 20.87 0.53 -25.57
N GLU A 419 19.76 0.75 -26.28
CA GLU A 419 19.81 0.67 -27.75
C GLU A 419 20.24 1.95 -28.46
N THR A 420 20.09 3.14 -27.88
CA THR A 420 20.72 4.36 -28.39
C THR A 420 20.69 5.44 -27.31
N VAL A 421 21.71 5.50 -26.45
CA VAL A 421 21.93 6.73 -25.67
C VAL A 421 22.25 7.81 -26.70
N PRO A 422 21.44 8.88 -26.81
CA PRO A 422 21.75 9.96 -27.74
C PRO A 422 23.17 10.45 -27.47
N LEU A 423 23.97 10.60 -28.54
CA LEU A 423 25.31 11.16 -28.44
C LEU A 423 25.28 12.68 -28.19
N ASP A 424 24.10 13.25 -27.91
CA ASP A 424 23.97 14.65 -27.55
C ASP A 424 24.42 14.92 -26.12
N THR A 425 24.82 16.16 -25.88
CA THR A 425 25.24 16.67 -24.57
C THR A 425 24.10 17.43 -23.87
N VAL A 426 22.85 17.24 -24.31
CA VAL A 426 21.73 18.04 -23.79
C VAL A 426 21.37 17.55 -22.40
N GLY A 427 21.51 18.43 -21.41
CA GLY A 427 21.27 18.11 -19.99
C GLY A 427 22.38 17.30 -19.35
N SER A 428 23.57 17.19 -19.96
CA SER A 428 24.75 16.64 -19.30
C SER A 428 25.25 17.59 -18.20
N SER A 429 25.93 17.04 -17.20
CA SER A 429 26.57 17.80 -16.13
C SER A 429 28.09 17.63 -16.20
N CYS A 430 28.83 18.67 -15.85
CA CYS A 430 30.29 18.64 -15.85
C CYS A 430 30.79 18.34 -14.43
N PHE A 431 31.59 17.29 -14.27
CA PHE A 431 32.21 16.93 -13.00
C PHE A 431 33.72 17.10 -13.09
N LEU A 432 34.29 17.87 -12.16
CA LEU A 432 35.74 17.97 -11.98
C LEU A 432 36.15 17.13 -10.77
N VAL A 433 37.20 16.33 -10.94
CA VAL A 433 37.79 15.52 -9.88
C VAL A 433 39.21 16.03 -9.63
N PHE A 434 39.43 16.60 -8.45
CA PHE A 434 40.75 17.04 -7.99
C PHE A 434 41.39 15.94 -7.15
N TYR A 435 42.45 15.33 -7.66
CA TYR A 435 43.21 14.30 -6.93
C TYR A 435 44.29 14.92 -6.04
N PRO A 436 44.66 14.28 -4.91
CA PRO A 436 45.71 14.78 -4.01
C PRO A 436 47.09 14.98 -4.67
N GLN A 437 47.33 14.32 -5.81
CA GLN A 437 48.57 14.49 -6.58
C GLN A 437 48.60 15.76 -7.46
N GLY A 438 47.60 16.63 -7.35
CA GLY A 438 47.44 17.83 -8.19
C GLY A 438 46.93 17.52 -9.61
N ILE A 439 46.45 16.29 -9.84
CA ILE A 439 45.84 15.90 -11.12
C ILE A 439 44.37 16.31 -11.07
N THR A 440 43.93 17.08 -12.07
CA THR A 440 42.50 17.36 -12.30
C THR A 440 42.01 16.55 -13.49
N LYS A 441 40.90 15.85 -13.32
CA LYS A 441 40.18 15.20 -14.43
C LYS A 441 38.81 15.83 -14.60
N CYS A 442 38.39 15.99 -15.85
CA CYS A 442 37.08 16.51 -16.21
C CYS A 442 36.25 15.40 -16.85
N PHE A 443 35.00 15.26 -16.41
CA PHE A 443 34.06 14.27 -16.92
C PHE A 443 32.76 14.94 -17.27
N LEU A 444 32.29 14.70 -18.49
CA LEU A 444 30.91 14.95 -18.85
C LEU A 444 30.07 13.76 -18.38
N VAL A 445 29.05 14.00 -17.59
CA VAL A 445 28.11 12.98 -17.09
C VAL A 445 26.79 13.15 -17.80
N HIS A 446 26.29 12.05 -18.39
CA HIS A 446 25.02 12.05 -19.10
C HIS A 446 23.87 12.31 -18.11
N LYS A 447 22.75 12.90 -18.58
CA LYS A 447 21.56 13.21 -17.76
C LYS A 447 21.01 12.04 -16.94
N SER A 448 21.34 10.79 -17.30
CA SER A 448 20.98 9.61 -16.52
C SER A 448 21.80 9.41 -15.24
N MET A 449 22.90 10.15 -15.06
CA MET A 449 23.85 10.01 -13.94
C MET A 449 24.55 8.64 -13.85
N VAL A 450 24.42 7.80 -14.88
CA VAL A 450 25.03 6.46 -14.93
C VAL A 450 26.26 6.41 -15.84
N LEU A 451 26.23 7.14 -16.94
CA LEU A 451 27.27 7.13 -17.97
C LEU A 451 28.06 8.43 -17.95
N ALA A 452 29.35 8.32 -18.24
CA ALA A 452 30.28 9.43 -18.28
C ALA A 452 31.26 9.31 -19.45
N HIS A 453 31.78 10.45 -19.86
CA HIS A 453 32.81 10.62 -20.88
C HIS A 453 33.90 11.54 -20.31
N GLU A 454 35.16 11.11 -20.37
CA GLU A 454 36.29 11.94 -19.94
C GLU A 454 36.56 12.99 -21.02
N ILE A 455 36.57 14.25 -20.64
CA ILE A 455 36.81 15.40 -21.53
C ILE A 455 38.02 16.18 -21.06
N ARG A 456 38.55 17.02 -21.93
CA ARG A 456 39.58 17.98 -21.54
C ARG A 456 38.91 19.22 -20.94
N GLU A 457 39.61 19.87 -20.03
CA GLU A 457 39.04 21.04 -19.35
C GLU A 457 38.86 22.24 -20.29
N ASP A 458 39.73 22.39 -21.31
CA ASP A 458 39.63 23.42 -22.34
C ASP A 458 38.40 23.24 -23.27
N GLU A 459 37.70 22.10 -23.16
CA GLU A 459 36.47 21.83 -23.91
C GLU A 459 35.21 22.34 -23.18
N VAL A 460 35.37 22.90 -21.96
CA VAL A 460 34.27 23.46 -21.16
C VAL A 460 34.51 24.95 -20.92
N LEU A 461 33.51 25.77 -21.25
CA LEU A 461 33.54 27.20 -20.93
C LEU A 461 32.78 27.45 -19.63
N PHE A 462 33.51 27.86 -18.59
CA PHE A 462 32.93 28.28 -17.30
C PHE A 462 32.79 29.80 -17.22
N SER A 463 31.81 30.26 -16.45
CA SER A 463 31.70 31.68 -16.09
C SER A 463 32.91 32.13 -15.26
N PRO A 464 33.26 33.44 -15.27
CA PRO A 464 34.38 33.95 -14.46
C PRO A 464 34.26 33.65 -12.96
N GLU A 465 33.03 33.67 -12.42
CA GLU A 465 32.74 33.34 -11.02
C GLU A 465 32.99 31.86 -10.73
N THR A 466 32.53 30.96 -11.62
CA THR A 466 32.75 29.52 -11.50
C THR A 466 34.23 29.17 -11.66
N GLN A 467 34.93 29.78 -12.62
CA GLN A 467 36.36 29.60 -12.82
C GLN A 467 37.17 30.01 -11.58
N SER A 468 36.84 31.15 -10.97
CA SER A 468 37.46 31.61 -9.72
C SER A 468 37.25 30.62 -8.58
N SER A 469 36.07 29.99 -8.52
CA SER A 469 35.76 28.95 -7.53
C SER A 469 36.56 27.68 -7.76
N ILE A 470 36.67 27.23 -9.02
CA ILE A 470 37.48 26.08 -9.45
C ILE A 470 38.96 26.30 -9.08
N ASP A 471 39.51 27.49 -9.34
CA ASP A 471 40.89 27.83 -8.99
C ASP A 471 41.13 27.84 -7.47
N CYS A 472 40.12 28.21 -6.67
CA CYS A 472 40.18 28.06 -5.22
C CYS A 472 40.35 26.59 -4.83
N TYR A 473 39.56 25.68 -5.39
CA TYR A 473 39.67 24.24 -5.14
C TYR A 473 41.05 23.67 -5.50
N ARG A 474 41.68 24.13 -6.60
CA ARG A 474 43.03 23.66 -6.97
C ARG A 474 44.10 23.96 -5.92
N ASN A 475 43.99 25.11 -5.28
CA ASN A 475 44.97 25.58 -4.31
C ASN A 475 44.76 24.97 -2.92
N LEU A 476 43.63 24.31 -2.70
CA LEU A 476 43.33 23.58 -1.49
C LEU A 476 43.91 22.15 -1.62
N GLY A 477 45.04 21.90 -0.97
CA GLY A 477 45.71 20.60 -0.99
C GLY A 477 44.91 19.52 -0.26
N PHE A 478 43.93 18.92 -0.92
CA PHE A 478 43.03 17.95 -0.31
C PHE A 478 43.71 16.58 -0.08
N PRO A 479 43.46 15.93 1.07
CA PRO A 479 44.02 14.61 1.38
C PRO A 479 43.33 13.46 0.63
N GLN A 480 42.15 13.70 0.05
CA GLN A 480 41.37 12.75 -0.73
C GLN A 480 40.85 13.41 -2.01
N PRO A 481 40.47 12.64 -3.05
CA PRO A 481 39.87 13.21 -4.25
C PRO A 481 38.63 14.04 -3.90
N VAL A 482 38.55 15.26 -4.42
CA VAL A 482 37.38 16.13 -4.27
C VAL A 482 36.64 16.19 -5.60
N VAL A 483 35.34 15.92 -5.56
CA VAL A 483 34.47 16.00 -6.72
C VAL A 483 33.60 17.25 -6.61
N VAL A 484 33.60 18.06 -7.67
CA VAL A 484 32.72 19.23 -7.79
C VAL A 484 31.91 19.14 -9.08
N ASN A 485 30.72 19.71 -9.06
CA ASN A 485 29.81 19.79 -10.21
C ASN A 485 29.54 21.25 -10.56
N PRO A 486 30.49 21.95 -11.22
CA PRO A 486 30.33 23.33 -11.64
C PRO A 486 29.30 23.47 -12.77
N GLU A 487 28.54 24.56 -12.74
CA GLU A 487 27.76 24.99 -13.90
C GLU A 487 28.69 25.50 -15.01
N TYR A 488 28.36 25.20 -16.26
CA TYR A 488 29.13 25.63 -17.44
C TYR A 488 28.22 26.38 -18.44
N ASP A 489 28.81 27.34 -19.15
CA ASP A 489 28.11 28.20 -20.11
C ASP A 489 28.05 27.57 -21.51
N ALA A 490 29.12 26.89 -21.93
CA ALA A 490 29.22 26.26 -23.24
C ALA A 490 30.16 25.04 -23.26
N LEU A 491 29.97 24.17 -24.25
CA LEU A 491 30.84 23.03 -24.54
C LEU A 491 31.40 23.15 -25.96
N SER A 492 32.70 22.86 -26.12
CA SER A 492 33.40 22.79 -27.40
C SER A 492 34.18 21.49 -27.48
N LEU A 493 33.46 20.38 -27.62
CA LEU A 493 34.05 19.04 -27.65
C LEU A 493 34.84 18.80 -28.95
N GLY A 494 36.02 18.20 -28.84
CA GLY A 494 36.81 17.79 -30.01
C GLY A 494 36.24 16.58 -30.75
N GLU A 495 35.48 15.73 -30.06
CA GLU A 495 34.84 14.53 -30.59
C GLU A 495 33.44 14.34 -29.97
N GLU A 496 32.56 13.57 -30.62
CA GLU A 496 31.26 13.23 -30.05
C GLU A 496 31.42 12.32 -28.80
N PRO A 497 30.65 12.56 -27.73
CA PRO A 497 30.78 11.79 -26.50
C PRO A 497 30.34 10.34 -26.71
N THR A 498 31.23 9.41 -26.40
CA THR A 498 30.98 7.96 -26.62
C THR A 498 30.24 7.27 -25.47
N TRP A 499 29.99 7.97 -24.35
CA TRP A 499 29.31 7.46 -23.14
C TRP A 499 29.78 6.06 -22.67
N GLY A 500 31.06 5.75 -22.87
CA GLY A 500 31.60 4.40 -22.70
C GLY A 500 32.03 4.02 -21.28
N ARG A 501 31.93 4.92 -20.31
CA ARG A 501 32.36 4.67 -18.92
C ARG A 501 31.19 4.85 -17.94
N TYR A 502 31.18 4.07 -16.88
CA TYR A 502 30.20 4.21 -15.81
C TYR A 502 30.69 5.20 -14.76
N VAL A 503 29.82 6.13 -14.34
CA VAL A 503 30.11 7.14 -13.32
C VAL A 503 30.74 6.52 -12.08
N TYR A 504 30.16 5.41 -11.61
CA TYR A 504 30.61 4.70 -10.41
C TYR A 504 31.93 3.93 -10.55
N ASP A 505 32.48 3.79 -11.75
CA ASP A 505 33.81 3.20 -11.98
C ASP A 505 34.91 4.28 -12.04
N ILE A 506 34.57 5.54 -12.33
CA ILE A 506 35.57 6.59 -12.65
C ILE A 506 35.50 7.85 -11.81
N ILE A 507 34.35 8.16 -11.17
CA ILE A 507 34.18 9.34 -10.33
C ILE A 507 34.16 8.88 -8.85
N PRO A 508 35.16 9.28 -8.03
CA PRO A 508 35.23 8.92 -6.62
C PRO A 508 33.99 9.37 -5.84
N GLY A 509 33.57 8.58 -4.87
CA GLY A 509 32.40 8.91 -4.07
C GLY A 509 31.08 8.65 -4.77
N PHE A 510 31.04 8.01 -5.95
CA PHE A 510 29.84 7.54 -6.65
C PHE A 510 29.73 6.01 -6.68
N GLU A 511 30.49 5.31 -5.84
CA GLU A 511 30.54 3.86 -5.81
C GLU A 511 29.14 3.26 -5.60
N VAL A 512 28.88 2.15 -6.30
CA VAL A 512 27.62 1.39 -6.21
C VAL A 512 27.76 0.13 -5.36
N CYS A 513 28.98 -0.24 -4.99
CA CYS A 513 29.26 -1.35 -4.09
C CYS A 513 30.07 -0.84 -2.90
N ILE A 514 29.76 -1.33 -1.70
CA ILE A 514 30.55 -1.02 -0.52
C ILE A 514 31.91 -1.70 -0.71
N SER A 515 32.97 -0.89 -0.78
CA SER A 515 34.33 -1.41 -0.75
C SER A 515 34.58 -2.04 0.62
N THR A 516 35.21 -3.22 0.65
CA THR A 516 35.70 -3.85 1.90
C THR A 516 36.72 -2.98 2.64
N LEU A 517 37.15 -1.85 2.05
CA LEU A 517 38.05 -0.86 2.66
C LEU A 517 37.36 0.11 3.62
N VAL A 518 36.03 0.15 3.71
CA VAL A 518 35.35 0.97 4.75
C VAL A 518 35.43 0.30 6.13
N VAL A 519 35.82 -0.97 6.20
CA VAL A 519 36.30 -1.58 7.45
C VAL A 519 37.81 -1.31 7.57
N ARG A 520 38.16 -0.12 8.06
CA ARG A 520 39.37 0.24 8.85
C ARG A 520 39.55 1.76 8.88
N PHE A 521 39.21 2.41 10.00
CA PHE A 521 40.13 2.72 11.10
C PHE A 521 39.36 3.04 12.37
#